data_AF-D2W4E1-F1
#
_entry.id   AF-D2W4E1-F1
#
_cell.length_a   1.000
_cell.length_b   1.000
_cell.length_c   1.000
_cell.angle_alpha   90.00
_cell.angle_beta   90.00
_cell.angle_gamma   90.00
#
_symmetry.space_group_name_H-M   'P 1'
#
loop_
_entity.id
_entity.type
_entity.pdbx_description
1 polymer ?
#
loop_
_entity_poly.entity_id
_entity_poly.type
_entity_poly.pdbx_seq_one_letter_code
_entity_poly.pdbx_strand_id
1 'polypeptide(L)'
;MSEQPVASSYANLSMEEFITTEFINVNPEDIEYVFGVHDFPNNDDEYWMAKALEHSPTTYRFLSDRLKKKKEFIEKAIIDWDSKAEEVVKYFDSDLLGDRSIMTMAVRETTNCFQYASEELRDSKSFVMDTIDSCRMNGDSSFMYYISDKLKDDEDVIMAGIKQFSSAFGYASNRLRNNLNFAMDALTIDNYYHGRKEIGNYMTSNIRKQMDFFWMISSIQPLNNLCSNIYGIDVKRS
;
A
#
# COMPACT_ATOMS: atom_id res chain seq x y z
N MET A 1 -21.95 -15.49 -35.11
CA MET A 1 -22.76 -14.26 -35.11
C MET A 1 -23.12 -13.98 -33.68
N SER A 2 -22.27 -13.21 -33.00
CA SER A 2 -22.49 -12.77 -31.62
C SER A 2 -23.53 -11.67 -31.63
N GLU A 3 -24.69 -11.95 -31.06
CA GLU A 3 -25.73 -10.95 -30.81
C GLU A 3 -25.12 -9.79 -30.01
N GLN A 4 -25.23 -8.57 -30.53
CA GLN A 4 -25.13 -7.35 -29.72
C GLN A 4 -26.54 -7.03 -29.22
N PRO A 5 -26.89 -7.24 -27.94
CA PRO A 5 -28.20 -6.87 -27.43
C PRO A 5 -28.20 -5.54 -26.65
N VAL A 6 -27.04 -4.92 -26.41
CA VAL A 6 -26.94 -3.92 -25.34
C VAL A 6 -27.31 -2.50 -25.81
N ALA A 7 -26.93 -2.06 -27.02
CA ALA A 7 -27.17 -0.67 -27.44
C ALA A 7 -28.66 -0.27 -27.60
N SER A 8 -29.58 -1.21 -27.86
CA SER A 8 -30.98 -0.85 -28.14
C SER A 8 -31.84 -0.71 -26.88
N SER A 9 -31.42 -1.24 -25.72
CA SER A 9 -32.18 -1.14 -24.47
C SER A 9 -32.00 0.19 -23.73
N TYR A 10 -30.96 0.97 -24.07
CA TYR A 10 -30.62 2.20 -23.37
C TYR A 10 -31.22 3.48 -23.98
N ALA A 11 -31.83 3.39 -25.17
CA ALA A 11 -32.31 4.54 -25.92
C ALA A 11 -33.49 5.31 -25.28
N ASN A 12 -34.07 4.79 -24.19
CA ASN A 12 -35.29 5.33 -23.56
C ASN A 12 -35.12 5.74 -22.07
N LEU A 13 -33.94 5.62 -21.48
CA LEU A 13 -33.69 6.05 -20.09
C LEU A 13 -33.38 7.55 -20.05
N SER A 14 -33.88 8.26 -19.04
CA SER A 14 -33.35 9.59 -18.76
C SER A 14 -31.89 9.49 -18.28
N MET A 15 -31.10 10.53 -18.52
CA MET A 15 -29.67 10.55 -18.17
C MET A 15 -29.43 10.29 -16.67
N GLU A 16 -30.33 10.77 -15.82
CA GLU A 16 -30.27 10.56 -14.38
C GLU A 16 -30.60 9.11 -14.00
N GLU A 17 -31.59 8.49 -14.65
CA GLU A 17 -31.92 7.06 -14.45
C GLU A 17 -30.80 6.15 -14.95
N PHE A 18 -30.14 6.50 -16.06
CA PHE A 18 -29.04 5.72 -16.60
C PHE A 18 -27.84 5.67 -15.62
N ILE A 19 -27.45 6.80 -15.03
CA ILE A 19 -26.31 6.84 -14.10
C ILE A 19 -26.63 6.16 -12.76
N THR A 20 -27.84 6.39 -12.25
CA THR A 20 -28.23 5.87 -10.92
C THR A 20 -28.62 4.39 -10.92
N THR A 21 -29.06 3.84 -12.06
CA THR A 21 -29.60 2.47 -12.14
C THR A 21 -28.68 1.52 -12.89
N GLU A 22 -28.09 1.96 -14.00
CA GLU A 22 -27.35 1.09 -14.91
C GLU A 22 -25.84 1.35 -14.85
N PHE A 23 -25.37 2.60 -14.81
CA PHE A 23 -23.93 2.92 -14.77
C PHE A 23 -23.21 2.34 -13.54
N ILE A 24 -23.93 2.13 -12.43
CA ILE A 24 -23.44 1.45 -11.21
C ILE A 24 -23.18 -0.05 -11.45
N ASN A 25 -23.96 -0.67 -12.33
CA ASN A 25 -23.92 -2.10 -12.65
C ASN A 25 -23.16 -2.42 -13.95
N VAL A 26 -22.83 -1.39 -14.73
CA VAL A 26 -22.03 -1.49 -15.95
C VAL A 26 -20.60 -1.86 -15.54
N ASN A 27 -20.14 -3.03 -16.00
CA ASN A 27 -18.77 -3.45 -15.78
C ASN A 27 -17.82 -2.37 -16.33
N PRO A 28 -16.65 -2.14 -15.72
CA PRO A 28 -15.71 -1.14 -16.19
C PRO A 28 -15.36 -1.28 -17.69
N GLU A 29 -15.37 -2.50 -18.23
CA GLU A 29 -15.14 -2.82 -19.64
C GLU A 29 -16.26 -2.34 -20.58
N ASP A 30 -17.49 -2.19 -20.07
CA ASP A 30 -18.67 -1.78 -20.84
C ASP A 30 -18.87 -0.24 -20.86
N ILE A 31 -18.16 0.50 -20.00
CA ILE A 31 -18.25 1.98 -19.92
C ILE A 31 -17.74 2.67 -21.21
N GLU A 32 -16.78 2.08 -21.92
CA GLU A 32 -16.29 2.61 -23.21
C GLU A 32 -17.36 2.52 -24.31
N TYR A 33 -18.25 1.51 -24.22
CA TYR A 33 -19.40 1.35 -25.09
C TYR A 33 -20.49 2.39 -24.80
N VAL A 34 -20.65 2.76 -23.53
CA VAL A 34 -21.59 3.79 -23.06
C VAL A 34 -21.23 5.18 -23.57
N PHE A 35 -19.96 5.57 -23.50
CA PHE A 35 -19.49 6.88 -24.01
C PHE A 35 -19.46 6.99 -25.55
N GLY A 36 -19.72 5.89 -26.27
CA GLY A 36 -19.78 5.85 -27.73
C GLY A 36 -21.17 6.08 -28.34
N VAL A 37 -22.23 6.22 -27.52
CA VAL A 37 -23.60 6.44 -28.02
C VAL A 37 -23.91 7.94 -28.07
N HIS A 38 -24.43 8.39 -29.21
CA HIS A 38 -24.46 9.77 -29.73
C HIS A 38 -25.09 10.90 -28.86
N ASP A 39 -25.59 10.61 -27.66
CA ASP A 39 -26.21 11.60 -26.75
C ASP A 39 -25.63 11.58 -25.31
N PHE A 40 -24.52 10.86 -25.08
CA PHE A 40 -23.86 10.83 -23.76
C PHE A 40 -22.90 12.01 -23.54
N PRO A 41 -22.81 12.57 -22.31
CA PRO A 41 -21.83 13.57 -21.97
C PRO A 41 -20.43 13.03 -22.24
N ASN A 42 -19.62 13.84 -22.92
CA ASN A 42 -18.24 13.48 -23.19
C ASN A 42 -17.44 13.41 -21.87
N ASN A 43 -16.25 12.82 -21.93
CA ASN A 43 -15.38 12.70 -20.77
C ASN A 43 -14.82 14.04 -20.23
N ASP A 44 -15.25 15.18 -20.77
CA ASP A 44 -14.86 16.53 -20.35
C ASP A 44 -16.01 17.28 -19.65
N ASP A 45 -17.20 16.69 -19.55
CA ASP A 45 -18.32 17.25 -18.79
C ASP A 45 -18.13 17.05 -17.28
N GLU A 46 -17.86 18.15 -16.58
CA GLU A 46 -17.53 18.13 -15.15
C GLU A 46 -18.66 17.58 -14.29
N TYR A 47 -19.90 17.99 -14.56
CA TYR A 47 -21.04 17.61 -13.72
C TYR A 47 -21.26 16.11 -13.81
N TRP A 48 -21.27 15.57 -15.02
CA TRP A 48 -21.51 14.15 -15.23
C TRP A 48 -20.34 13.28 -14.78
N MET A 49 -19.11 13.73 -15.01
CA MET A 49 -17.92 13.00 -14.54
C MET A 49 -17.81 13.00 -13.01
N ALA A 50 -18.20 14.09 -12.34
CA ALA A 50 -18.24 14.14 -10.88
C ALA A 50 -19.31 13.18 -10.32
N LYS A 51 -20.47 13.09 -10.97
CA LYS A 51 -21.53 12.12 -10.62
C LYS A 51 -21.08 10.67 -10.83
N ALA A 52 -20.37 10.40 -11.92
CA ALA A 52 -19.84 9.07 -12.19
C ALA A 52 -18.80 8.62 -11.13
N LEU A 53 -17.95 9.54 -10.66
CA LEU A 53 -16.99 9.28 -9.58
C LEU A 53 -17.65 9.05 -8.21
N GLU A 54 -18.89 9.52 -7.98
CA GLU A 54 -19.67 9.20 -6.75
C GLU A 54 -20.14 7.74 -6.72
N HIS A 55 -20.13 7.06 -7.87
CA HIS A 55 -20.57 5.67 -7.98
C HIS A 55 -19.46 4.66 -8.31
N SER A 56 -18.37 5.09 -8.96
CA SER A 56 -17.23 4.21 -9.19
C SER A 56 -15.92 4.99 -9.35
N PRO A 57 -14.87 4.67 -8.57
CA PRO A 57 -13.57 5.33 -8.66
C PRO A 57 -12.84 4.99 -9.96
N THR A 58 -13.09 3.79 -10.53
CA THR A 58 -12.48 3.37 -11.80
C THR A 58 -12.86 4.26 -12.99
N THR A 59 -13.94 5.04 -12.86
CA THR A 59 -14.35 6.01 -13.87
C THR A 59 -13.29 7.08 -14.13
N TYR A 60 -12.40 7.34 -13.14
CA TYR A 60 -11.30 8.29 -13.28
C TYR A 60 -10.45 8.06 -14.55
N ARG A 61 -10.30 6.80 -14.99
CA ARG A 61 -9.52 6.46 -16.18
C ARG A 61 -10.06 7.09 -17.47
N PHE A 62 -11.37 7.32 -17.52
CA PHE A 62 -12.07 7.84 -18.70
C PHE A 62 -12.05 9.36 -18.81
N LEU A 63 -11.82 10.07 -17.69
CA LEU A 63 -11.75 11.53 -17.65
C LEU A 63 -10.82 12.09 -18.73
N SER A 64 -11.20 13.24 -19.28
CA SER A 64 -10.31 14.02 -20.15
C SER A 64 -9.04 14.41 -19.39
N ASP A 65 -7.94 14.65 -20.12
CA ASP A 65 -6.68 15.09 -19.51
C ASP A 65 -6.85 16.41 -18.73
N ARG A 66 -7.80 17.24 -19.15
CA ARG A 66 -8.18 18.48 -18.46
C ARG A 66 -8.78 18.18 -17.09
N LEU A 67 -9.70 17.22 -16.98
CA LEU A 67 -10.35 16.87 -15.71
C LEU A 67 -9.44 16.04 -14.80
N LYS A 68 -8.59 15.16 -15.35
CA LYS A 68 -7.58 14.41 -14.56
C LYS A 68 -6.61 15.34 -13.81
N LYS A 69 -6.36 16.54 -14.33
CA LYS A 69 -5.47 17.51 -13.68
C LYS A 69 -6.18 18.40 -12.66
N LYS A 70 -7.50 18.31 -12.55
CA LYS A 70 -8.25 19.08 -11.56
C LYS A 70 -8.16 18.43 -10.20
N LYS A 71 -7.66 19.21 -9.23
CA LYS A 71 -7.53 18.79 -7.84
C LYS A 71 -8.81 18.19 -7.26
N GLU A 72 -9.97 18.80 -7.50
CA GLU A 72 -11.26 18.32 -7.01
C GLU A 72 -11.57 16.88 -7.46
N PHE A 73 -11.29 16.55 -8.73
CA PHE A 73 -11.52 15.21 -9.28
C PHE A 73 -10.53 14.19 -8.72
N ILE A 74 -9.26 14.60 -8.54
CA ILE A 74 -8.22 13.77 -7.93
C ILE A 74 -8.59 13.43 -6.48
N GLU A 75 -8.94 14.44 -5.68
CA GLU A 75 -9.30 14.27 -4.27
C GLU A 75 -10.54 13.39 -4.12
N LYS A 76 -11.58 13.65 -4.92
CA LYS A 76 -12.81 12.85 -4.91
C LYS A 76 -12.56 11.39 -5.26
N ALA A 77 -11.74 11.13 -6.27
CA ALA A 77 -11.41 9.77 -6.67
C ALA A 77 -10.58 9.00 -5.63
N ILE A 78 -9.76 9.70 -4.82
CA ILE A 78 -8.93 9.08 -3.77
C ILE A 78 -9.72 8.86 -2.46
N ILE A 79 -10.49 9.85 -2.00
CA ILE A 79 -11.02 9.90 -0.62
C ILE A 79 -12.36 9.17 -0.46
N ASP A 80 -13.23 9.17 -1.48
CA ASP A 80 -14.64 8.77 -1.29
C ASP A 80 -14.88 7.24 -1.18
N TRP A 81 -13.82 6.41 -1.27
CA TRP A 81 -13.97 4.99 -1.67
C TRP A 81 -13.36 3.92 -0.75
N ASP A 82 -13.31 4.15 0.57
CA ASP A 82 -12.97 3.13 1.60
C ASP A 82 -11.79 2.20 1.19
N SER A 83 -10.61 2.79 0.94
CA SER A 83 -9.36 2.07 0.64
C SER A 83 -9.20 1.51 -0.79
N LYS A 84 -9.82 2.13 -1.80
CA LYS A 84 -9.62 1.78 -3.23
C LYS A 84 -8.76 2.77 -4.02
N ALA A 85 -7.98 3.61 -3.35
CA ALA A 85 -7.14 4.61 -4.01
C ALA A 85 -6.17 3.98 -5.03
N GLU A 86 -5.73 2.73 -4.80
CA GLU A 86 -4.86 1.99 -5.71
C GLU A 86 -5.45 1.83 -7.12
N GLU A 87 -6.77 1.64 -7.24
CA GLU A 87 -7.45 1.47 -8.52
C GLU A 87 -7.44 2.74 -9.39
N VAL A 88 -7.26 3.89 -8.75
CA VAL A 88 -7.23 5.22 -9.38
C VAL A 88 -5.81 5.64 -9.69
N VAL A 89 -4.90 5.53 -8.72
CA VAL A 89 -3.52 6.01 -8.80
C VAL A 89 -2.76 5.36 -9.96
N LYS A 90 -3.08 4.10 -10.31
CA LYS A 90 -2.47 3.44 -11.48
C LYS A 90 -2.74 4.13 -12.83
N TYR A 91 -3.70 5.06 -12.89
CA TYR A 91 -4.05 5.84 -14.08
C TYR A 91 -3.52 7.28 -14.03
N PHE A 92 -2.78 7.66 -12.99
CA PHE A 92 -2.16 8.98 -12.88
C PHE A 92 -1.01 9.10 -13.88
N ASP A 93 -0.82 10.31 -14.41
CA ASP A 93 0.34 10.63 -15.22
C ASP A 93 1.59 10.79 -14.35
N SER A 94 2.76 10.93 -14.98
CA SER A 94 4.02 11.09 -14.26
C SER A 94 4.06 12.33 -13.36
N ASP A 95 3.35 13.39 -13.73
CA ASP A 95 3.33 14.64 -12.97
C ASP A 95 2.59 14.43 -11.65
N LEU A 96 1.43 13.77 -11.69
CA LEU A 96 0.64 13.41 -10.51
C LEU A 96 1.34 12.36 -9.63
N LEU A 97 2.00 11.36 -10.22
CA LEU A 97 2.80 10.36 -9.49
C LEU A 97 4.09 10.95 -8.88
N GLY A 98 4.55 12.08 -9.41
CA GLY A 98 5.65 12.89 -8.86
C GLY A 98 5.20 13.91 -7.81
N ASP A 99 3.91 14.23 -7.73
CA ASP A 99 3.39 15.19 -6.78
C ASP A 99 3.32 14.60 -5.37
N ARG A 100 4.15 15.13 -4.48
CA ARG A 100 4.22 14.70 -3.08
C ARG A 100 2.88 14.85 -2.36
N SER A 101 2.15 15.94 -2.57
CA SER A 101 0.90 16.21 -1.85
C SER A 101 -0.17 15.18 -2.24
N ILE A 102 -0.26 14.87 -3.53
CA ILE A 102 -1.22 13.90 -4.06
C ILE A 102 -0.84 12.49 -3.60
N MET A 103 0.44 12.12 -3.71
CA MET A 103 0.88 10.79 -3.27
C MET A 103 0.79 10.59 -1.76
N THR A 104 1.03 11.62 -0.94
CA THR A 104 0.77 11.55 0.51
C THR A 104 -0.71 11.31 0.80
N MET A 105 -1.62 11.92 0.05
CA MET A 105 -3.06 11.68 0.21
C MET A 105 -3.42 10.24 -0.16
N ALA A 106 -2.95 9.76 -1.32
CA ALA A 106 -3.22 8.40 -1.77
C ALA A 106 -2.67 7.32 -0.82
N VAL A 107 -1.44 7.51 -0.32
CA VAL A 107 -0.78 6.55 0.59
C VAL A 107 -1.46 6.51 1.96
N ARG A 108 -2.02 7.63 2.43
CA ARG A 108 -2.79 7.67 3.70
C ARG A 108 -4.06 6.83 3.63
N GLU A 109 -4.73 6.83 2.48
CA GLU A 109 -5.93 6.02 2.25
C GLU A 109 -5.56 4.55 1.98
N THR A 110 -4.52 4.31 1.19
CA THR A 110 -4.09 2.95 0.86
C THR A 110 -2.58 2.90 0.66
N THR A 111 -1.86 2.30 1.61
CA THR A 111 -0.39 2.22 1.61
C THR A 111 0.18 1.61 0.32
N ASN A 112 -0.54 0.69 -0.33
CA ASN A 112 -0.13 0.09 -1.62
C ASN A 112 0.04 1.11 -2.75
N CYS A 113 -0.54 2.31 -2.64
CA CYS A 113 -0.34 3.39 -3.62
C CYS A 113 1.13 3.82 -3.71
N PHE A 114 1.92 3.58 -2.66
CA PHE A 114 3.34 3.95 -2.60
C PHE A 114 4.14 3.35 -3.78
N GLN A 115 3.78 2.15 -4.26
CA GLN A 115 4.49 1.49 -5.36
C GLN A 115 4.45 2.29 -6.69
N TYR A 116 3.42 3.13 -6.87
CA TYR A 116 3.23 3.93 -8.07
C TYR A 116 3.92 5.29 -7.99
N ALA A 117 4.33 5.73 -6.79
CA ALA A 117 5.04 7.00 -6.64
C ALA A 117 6.30 7.03 -7.53
N SER A 118 6.63 8.22 -8.02
CA SER A 118 7.87 8.43 -8.78
C SER A 118 9.08 7.91 -8.01
N GLU A 119 10.12 7.51 -8.74
CA GLU A 119 11.38 7.06 -8.14
C GLU A 119 11.97 8.11 -7.18
N GLU A 120 11.89 9.39 -7.54
CA GLU A 120 12.34 10.50 -6.69
C GLU A 120 11.62 10.56 -5.35
N LEU A 121 10.30 10.32 -5.32
CA LEU A 121 9.54 10.25 -4.08
C LEU A 121 9.88 8.98 -3.28
N ARG A 122 10.01 7.83 -3.93
CA ARG A 122 10.39 6.56 -3.27
C ARG A 122 11.80 6.60 -2.68
N ASP A 123 12.65 7.47 -3.20
CA ASP A 123 14.01 7.73 -2.71
C ASP A 123 14.11 8.88 -1.70
N SER A 124 13.00 9.58 -1.48
CA SER A 124 12.94 10.67 -0.51
C SER A 124 12.75 10.12 0.90
N LYS A 125 13.80 10.17 1.72
CA LYS A 125 13.75 9.83 3.16
C LYS A 125 12.57 10.51 3.85
N SER A 126 12.31 11.80 3.56
CA SER A 126 11.21 12.53 4.19
C SER A 126 9.83 11.97 3.83
N PHE A 127 9.60 11.59 2.56
CA PHE A 127 8.33 11.02 2.13
C PHE A 127 8.12 9.61 2.71
N VAL A 128 9.19 8.81 2.78
CA VAL A 128 9.15 7.48 3.40
C VAL A 128 8.86 7.56 4.90
N MET A 129 9.48 8.50 5.62
CA MET A 129 9.22 8.70 7.05
C MET A 129 7.79 9.14 7.31
N ASP A 130 7.27 10.11 6.54
CA ASP A 130 5.87 10.53 6.61
C ASP A 130 4.92 9.35 6.35
N THR A 131 5.29 8.47 5.41
CA THR A 131 4.52 7.24 5.10
C THR A 131 4.49 6.31 6.31
N ILE A 132 5.65 5.97 6.88
CA ILE A 132 5.78 5.11 8.08
C ILE A 132 4.92 5.65 9.24
N ASP A 133 4.98 6.96 9.49
CA ASP A 133 4.26 7.60 10.57
C ASP A 133 2.74 7.62 10.34
N SER A 134 2.32 7.71 9.07
CA SER A 134 0.90 7.73 8.69
C SER A 134 0.25 6.35 8.61
N CYS A 135 1.03 5.29 8.43
CA CYS A 135 0.50 3.93 8.37
C CYS A 135 -0.09 3.57 9.74
N ARG A 136 -1.37 3.18 9.75
CA ARG A 136 -2.05 2.72 10.97
C ARG A 136 -1.33 1.47 11.52
N MET A 137 -1.43 1.21 12.82
CA MET A 137 -0.74 0.12 13.53
C MET A 137 -1.07 -1.32 13.04
N ASN A 138 -1.92 -1.48 12.03
CA ASN A 138 -2.22 -2.74 11.33
C ASN A 138 -1.83 -2.68 9.83
N GLY A 139 -1.06 -1.67 9.44
CA GLY A 139 -0.63 -1.45 8.06
C GLY A 139 0.32 -2.55 7.59
N ASP A 140 0.29 -2.82 6.30
CA ASP A 140 1.26 -3.70 5.66
C ASP A 140 2.56 -2.94 5.41
N SER A 141 3.68 -3.51 5.86
CA SER A 141 5.04 -3.03 5.57
C SER A 141 5.48 -3.23 4.12
N SER A 142 4.62 -3.79 3.25
CA SER A 142 4.93 -4.09 1.84
C SER A 142 5.45 -2.90 1.04
N PHE A 143 5.10 -1.66 1.40
CA PHE A 143 5.67 -0.48 0.73
C PHE A 143 7.20 -0.38 0.87
N MET A 144 7.78 -0.94 1.95
CA MET A 144 9.23 -0.99 2.15
C MET A 144 9.96 -1.83 1.11
N TYR A 145 9.25 -2.68 0.37
CA TYR A 145 9.82 -3.35 -0.80
C TYR A 145 10.24 -2.34 -1.89
N TYR A 146 9.50 -1.23 -2.02
CA TYR A 146 9.63 -0.28 -3.13
C TYR A 146 10.56 0.91 -2.86
N ILE A 147 11.01 1.12 -1.63
CA ILE A 147 12.01 2.16 -1.33
C ILE A 147 13.38 1.78 -1.91
N SER A 148 14.24 2.75 -2.22
CA SER A 148 15.60 2.47 -2.71
C SER A 148 16.44 1.65 -1.73
N ASP A 149 17.40 0.94 -2.28
CA ASP A 149 18.44 0.23 -1.52
C ASP A 149 19.22 1.17 -0.58
N LYS A 150 19.37 2.44 -0.98
CA LYS A 150 19.96 3.48 -0.12
C LYS A 150 19.17 3.67 1.18
N LEU A 151 17.83 3.74 1.08
CA LEU A 151 16.97 3.88 2.26
C LEU A 151 16.79 2.55 3.01
N LYS A 152 16.89 1.41 2.33
CA LYS A 152 16.97 0.10 2.98
C LYS A 152 18.25 -0.10 3.80
N ASP A 153 19.30 0.65 3.47
CA ASP A 153 20.56 0.70 4.22
C ASP A 153 20.62 1.87 5.22
N ASP A 154 19.57 2.68 5.32
CA ASP A 154 19.45 3.77 6.30
C ASP A 154 18.86 3.24 7.60
N GLU A 155 19.68 3.31 8.66
CA GLU A 155 19.33 2.77 9.97
C GLU A 155 18.10 3.44 10.58
N ASP A 156 17.94 4.76 10.41
CA ASP A 156 16.82 5.51 10.99
C ASP A 156 15.50 5.10 10.34
N VAL A 157 15.50 4.93 9.01
CA VAL A 157 14.32 4.56 8.22
C VAL A 157 13.84 3.17 8.61
N ILE A 158 14.76 2.20 8.64
CA ILE A 158 14.40 0.84 9.03
C ILE A 158 13.97 0.78 10.50
N MET A 159 14.62 1.53 11.39
CA MET A 159 14.25 1.53 12.80
C MET A 159 12.87 2.15 13.05
N ALA A 160 12.54 3.23 12.34
CA ALA A 160 11.18 3.79 12.33
C ALA A 160 10.17 2.75 11.81
N GLY A 161 10.54 2.02 10.76
CA GLY A 161 9.78 0.90 10.25
C GLY A 161 9.51 -0.19 11.29
N ILE A 162 10.54 -0.64 12.00
CA ILE A 162 10.46 -1.71 13.01
C ILE A 162 9.55 -1.32 14.17
N LYS A 163 9.55 -0.04 14.57
CA LYS A 163 8.66 0.48 15.62
C LYS A 163 7.18 0.29 15.29
N GLN A 164 6.83 0.35 14.01
CA GLN A 164 5.45 0.19 13.53
C GLN A 164 5.17 -1.24 13.04
N PHE A 165 6.13 -1.85 12.36
CA PHE A 165 6.03 -3.14 11.68
C PHE A 165 7.30 -3.96 11.90
N SER A 166 7.25 -5.00 12.71
CA SER A 166 8.43 -5.84 12.96
C SER A 166 8.98 -6.52 11.71
N SER A 167 8.14 -6.73 10.68
CA SER A 167 8.53 -7.21 9.36
C SER A 167 9.45 -6.25 8.59
N ALA A 168 9.53 -4.97 8.97
CA ALA A 168 10.44 -3.98 8.40
C ALA A 168 11.91 -4.41 8.43
N PHE A 169 12.31 -5.16 9.46
CA PHE A 169 13.67 -5.69 9.58
C PHE A 169 14.05 -6.58 8.39
N GLY A 170 13.09 -7.29 7.80
CA GLY A 170 13.32 -8.16 6.63
C GLY A 170 13.71 -7.39 5.36
N TYR A 171 13.29 -6.13 5.24
CA TYR A 171 13.60 -5.27 4.10
C TYR A 171 14.95 -4.54 4.23
N ALA A 172 15.55 -4.57 5.42
CA ALA A 172 16.83 -3.94 5.67
C ALA A 172 17.95 -4.56 4.83
N SER A 173 18.95 -3.75 4.50
CA SER A 173 20.12 -4.19 3.74
C SER A 173 20.82 -5.38 4.42
N ASN A 174 21.60 -6.14 3.64
CA ASN A 174 22.43 -7.21 4.20
C ASN A 174 23.44 -6.67 5.22
N ARG A 175 23.89 -5.42 5.10
CA ARG A 175 24.80 -4.79 6.05
C ARG A 175 24.13 -4.63 7.42
N LEU A 176 22.91 -4.08 7.43
CA LEU A 176 22.14 -3.88 8.67
C LEU A 176 21.69 -5.20 9.28
N ARG A 177 21.17 -6.15 8.47
CA ARG A 177 20.75 -7.47 8.97
C ARG A 177 21.90 -8.34 9.51
N ASN A 178 23.15 -7.99 9.18
CA ASN A 178 24.36 -8.62 9.71
C ASN A 178 25.03 -7.83 10.83
N ASN A 179 24.48 -6.69 11.22
CA ASN A 179 24.97 -5.89 12.33
C ASN A 179 24.31 -6.35 13.64
N LEU A 180 25.12 -6.88 14.56
CA LEU A 180 24.64 -7.33 15.86
C LEU A 180 23.97 -6.21 16.67
N ASN A 181 24.59 -5.02 16.73
CA ASN A 181 24.06 -3.92 17.55
C ASN A 181 22.69 -3.47 17.03
N PHE A 182 22.57 -3.33 15.70
CA PHE A 182 21.29 -3.01 15.06
C PHE A 182 20.21 -4.05 15.35
N ALA A 183 20.57 -5.34 15.27
CA ALA A 183 19.68 -6.46 15.61
C ALA A 183 19.26 -6.44 17.09
N MET A 184 20.16 -6.07 18.00
CA MET A 184 19.84 -5.90 19.43
C MET A 184 18.85 -4.75 19.63
N ASP A 185 19.14 -3.59 19.05
CA ASP A 185 18.30 -2.39 19.19
C ASP A 185 16.88 -2.66 18.66
N ALA A 186 16.76 -3.32 17.51
CA ALA A 186 15.49 -3.77 16.95
C ALA A 186 14.68 -4.66 17.90
N LEU A 187 15.35 -5.61 18.59
CA LEU A 187 14.71 -6.50 19.56
C LEU A 187 14.28 -5.80 20.86
N THR A 188 14.95 -4.71 21.24
CA THR A 188 14.57 -3.92 22.42
C THR A 188 13.35 -3.04 22.20
N ILE A 189 13.12 -2.61 20.95
CA ILE A 189 11.96 -1.80 20.57
C ILE A 189 10.71 -2.66 20.52
N ASP A 190 10.85 -3.89 20.03
CA ASP A 190 9.73 -4.80 19.87
C ASP A 190 9.38 -5.52 21.18
N ASN A 191 8.37 -4.99 21.87
CA ASN A 191 7.83 -5.57 23.10
C ASN A 191 6.88 -6.75 22.85
N TYR A 192 6.63 -7.14 21.58
CA TYR A 192 5.71 -8.23 21.25
C TYR A 192 6.46 -9.49 20.79
N TYR A 193 6.06 -10.64 21.33
CA TYR A 193 6.64 -11.95 21.03
C TYR A 193 6.68 -12.27 19.52
N HIS A 194 5.65 -11.85 18.78
CA HIS A 194 5.53 -12.12 17.35
C HIS A 194 6.62 -11.46 16.54
N GLY A 195 6.89 -10.18 16.78
CA GLY A 195 7.85 -9.48 15.95
C GLY A 195 9.30 -9.83 16.27
N ARG A 196 9.62 -10.24 17.51
CA ARG A 196 10.92 -10.86 17.81
C ARG A 196 11.20 -12.13 17.02
N LYS A 197 10.17 -12.98 16.85
CA LYS A 197 10.27 -14.17 16.00
C LYS A 197 10.51 -13.78 14.55
N GLU A 198 9.79 -12.78 14.05
CA GLU A 198 9.97 -12.27 12.69
C GLU A 198 11.39 -11.72 12.47
N ILE A 199 11.86 -10.82 13.33
CA ILE A 199 13.22 -10.28 13.26
C ILE A 199 14.24 -11.42 13.29
N GLY A 200 14.07 -12.40 14.19
CA GLY A 200 14.92 -13.58 14.29
C GLY A 200 14.97 -14.45 13.02
N ASN A 201 13.89 -14.53 12.24
CA ASN A 201 13.86 -15.27 10.96
C ASN A 201 14.80 -14.64 9.92
N TYR A 202 14.85 -13.31 9.87
CA TYR A 202 15.63 -12.55 8.89
C TYR A 202 17.11 -12.37 9.23
N MET A 203 17.50 -12.63 10.48
CA MET A 203 18.91 -12.58 10.88
C MET A 203 19.72 -13.72 10.28
N THR A 204 21.03 -13.50 10.13
CA THR A 204 21.92 -14.55 9.62
C THR A 204 22.23 -15.60 10.68
N SER A 205 22.64 -16.78 10.21
CA SER A 205 23.09 -17.87 11.08
C SER A 205 24.28 -17.45 11.96
N ASN A 206 25.07 -16.47 11.55
CA ASN A 206 26.19 -15.95 12.34
C ASN A 206 25.72 -15.19 13.59
N ILE A 207 24.77 -14.25 13.44
CA ILE A 207 24.18 -13.53 14.58
C ILE A 207 23.46 -14.50 15.52
N ARG A 208 22.63 -15.40 14.95
CA ARG A 208 21.90 -16.40 15.75
C ARG A 208 22.79 -17.35 16.55
N LYS A 209 24.03 -17.59 16.10
CA LYS A 209 25.00 -18.47 16.76
C LYS A 209 25.83 -17.78 17.83
N GLN A 210 25.82 -16.46 17.92
CA GLN A 210 26.42 -15.78 19.06
C GLN A 210 25.58 -16.14 20.28
N MET A 211 26.12 -17.01 21.14
CA MET A 211 25.38 -17.74 22.18
C MET A 211 24.52 -16.80 23.07
N ASP A 212 25.04 -15.60 23.34
CA ASP A 212 24.37 -14.55 24.12
C ASP A 212 23.06 -14.08 23.46
N PHE A 213 22.98 -14.11 22.14
CA PHE A 213 21.83 -13.68 21.37
C PHE A 213 20.62 -14.62 21.56
N PHE A 214 20.86 -15.93 21.58
CA PHE A 214 19.84 -16.94 21.84
C PHE A 214 19.32 -16.87 23.28
N TRP A 215 20.23 -16.69 24.25
CA TRP A 215 19.86 -16.49 25.64
C TRP A 215 19.12 -15.17 25.84
N MET A 216 19.47 -14.09 25.14
CA MET A 216 18.80 -12.80 25.22
C MET A 216 17.35 -12.86 24.71
N ILE A 217 17.09 -13.52 23.57
CA ILE A 217 15.72 -13.76 23.08
C ILE A 217 14.91 -14.58 24.11
N SER A 218 15.58 -15.51 24.80
CA SER A 218 14.96 -16.43 25.76
C SER A 218 14.86 -15.85 27.19
N SER A 219 15.64 -14.84 27.56
CA SER A 219 15.73 -14.27 28.91
C SER A 219 14.92 -12.98 29.06
N ILE A 220 14.61 -12.29 27.97
CA ILE A 220 13.66 -11.17 27.98
C ILE A 220 12.25 -11.75 27.93
N GLN A 221 11.75 -12.23 29.07
CA GLN A 221 10.49 -12.97 29.21
C GLN A 221 9.60 -12.36 30.30
N PRO A 222 8.28 -12.59 30.24
CA PRO A 222 7.77 -13.83 30.81
C PRO A 222 6.75 -14.52 29.91
N LEU A 223 7.07 -15.73 29.47
CA LEU A 223 6.22 -16.91 29.62
C LEU A 223 6.99 -18.17 29.20
N ASN A 224 7.53 -18.81 30.24
CA ASN A 224 7.81 -20.23 30.32
C ASN A 224 6.73 -20.98 29.53
N ASN A 225 7.13 -21.77 28.53
CA ASN A 225 6.49 -23.02 28.06
C ASN A 225 6.62 -23.33 26.56
N LEU A 226 7.32 -22.53 25.74
CA LEU A 226 7.40 -22.80 24.29
C LEU A 226 8.75 -23.29 23.75
N CYS A 227 9.81 -23.33 24.57
CA CYS A 227 11.14 -23.74 24.10
C CYS A 227 11.27 -25.24 23.79
N SER A 228 10.35 -26.09 24.24
CA SER A 228 10.40 -27.55 24.00
C SER A 228 9.89 -27.96 22.60
N ASN A 229 9.03 -27.16 21.95
CA ASN A 229 8.33 -27.62 20.75
C ASN A 229 8.90 -27.14 19.41
N ILE A 230 9.77 -26.13 19.38
CA ILE A 230 10.22 -25.53 18.11
C ILE A 230 11.57 -26.09 17.61
N TYR A 231 12.45 -26.55 18.51
CA TYR A 231 13.82 -26.89 18.13
C TYR A 231 14.21 -28.36 18.29
N GLY A 232 13.35 -29.23 18.85
CA GLY A 232 13.65 -30.68 18.95
C GLY A 232 14.95 -31.01 19.69
N ILE A 233 15.49 -30.08 20.47
CA ILE A 233 16.66 -30.31 21.33
C ILE A 233 16.12 -30.73 22.70
N ASP A 234 16.16 -32.04 22.95
CA ASP A 234 15.88 -32.63 24.25
C ASP A 234 17.01 -32.24 25.21
N VAL A 235 16.85 -31.12 25.92
CA VAL A 235 17.79 -30.72 26.98
C VAL A 235 17.49 -31.54 28.23
N LYS A 236 17.87 -32.83 28.20
CA LYS A 236 18.06 -33.59 29.42
C LYS A 236 19.30 -33.06 30.12
N ARG A 237 19.05 -32.34 31.22
CA ARG A 237 20.03 -31.86 32.19
C ARG A 237 20.96 -32.99 32.65
N SER A 238 22.26 -32.70 32.66
CA SER A 238 23.22 -33.25 33.63
C SER A 238 23.92 -32.08 34.30
#